data_AF-A0A2Z6NG70-F1
#
_entry.id   AF-A0A2Z6NG70-F1
#
_cell.length_a   1.000
_cell.length_b   1.000
_cell.length_c   1.000
_cell.angle_alpha   90.00
_cell.angle_beta   90.00
_cell.angle_gamma   90.00
#
_symmetry.space_group_name_H-M   'P 1'
#
loop_
_entity.id
_entity.type
_entity.pdbx_description
1 polymer ?
#
loop_
_entity_poly.entity_id
_entity_poly.type
_entity_poly.pdbx_seq_one_letter_code
_entity_poly.pdbx_strand_id
1 'polypeptide(L)'
;MEDLIIFGGFAFFGGSVLHIIARNHEREARILKSVTRVNRLNDLAQLLDAERLPLVVTISGKVASENPINCEITGLKSVIVEERVNKLYLKKKEEEKCKCAIKQKEKCKRATKPQKTCNDADYWTLHSEPSDSWTLHSKSISCNTKEVPWYLDDGTDHVHVVGARGATDFGYTAVRSKFDESGQTLVCGTLDSLRDKKILGLKRTERVLPVGAFLTVVGEVI
;
A
#
# COMPACT_ATOMS: atom_id res chain seq x y z
N MET A 1 -29.80 -38.40 -21.08
CA MET A 1 -29.27 -39.17 -19.93
C MET A 1 -27.79 -38.84 -19.79
N GLU A 2 -27.44 -37.55 -19.74
CA GLU A 2 -26.05 -37.08 -19.82
C GLU A 2 -25.73 -36.02 -18.75
N ASP A 3 -26.75 -35.32 -18.22
CA ASP A 3 -26.58 -34.32 -17.15
C ASP A 3 -26.46 -34.91 -15.73
N LEU A 4 -26.79 -36.19 -15.54
CA LEU A 4 -26.77 -36.82 -14.20
C LEU A 4 -25.38 -37.35 -13.80
N ILE A 5 -24.48 -37.55 -14.76
CA ILE A 5 -23.12 -38.08 -14.50
C ILE A 5 -22.17 -36.95 -14.07
N ILE A 6 -22.43 -35.71 -14.49
CA ILE A 6 -21.57 -34.56 -14.20
C ILE A 6 -21.68 -34.16 -12.71
N PHE A 7 -22.86 -34.24 -12.10
CA PHE A 7 -23.05 -33.89 -10.68
C PHE A 7 -22.42 -34.89 -9.69
N GLY A 8 -22.31 -36.17 -10.04
CA GLY A 8 -21.68 -37.18 -9.18
C GLY A 8 -20.15 -37.04 -9.10
N GLY A 9 -19.51 -36.58 -10.18
CA GLY A 9 -18.06 -36.37 -10.22
C GLY A 9 -17.58 -35.19 -9.37
N PHE A 10 -18.28 -34.04 -9.43
CA PHE A 10 -17.92 -32.86 -8.64
C PHE A 10 -17.99 -33.10 -7.12
N ALA A 11 -18.91 -33.95 -6.65
CA ALA A 11 -19.03 -34.30 -5.24
C ALA A 11 -17.84 -35.15 -4.73
N PHE A 12 -17.29 -36.03 -5.57
CA PHE A 12 -16.20 -36.94 -5.17
C PHE A 12 -14.83 -36.25 -5.13
N PHE A 13 -14.57 -35.35 -6.08
CA PHE A 13 -13.36 -34.51 -6.05
C PHE A 13 -13.45 -33.45 -4.95
N GLY A 14 -14.63 -32.84 -4.74
CA GLY A 14 -14.85 -31.87 -3.66
C GLY A 14 -14.63 -32.46 -2.27
N GLY A 15 -15.18 -33.65 -2.00
CA GLY A 15 -14.99 -34.35 -0.71
C GLY A 15 -13.52 -34.71 -0.43
N SER A 16 -12.79 -35.20 -1.43
CA SER A 16 -11.37 -35.53 -1.30
C SER A 16 -10.51 -34.29 -1.01
N VAL A 17 -10.79 -33.17 -1.69
CA VAL A 17 -10.10 -31.88 -1.46
C VAL A 17 -10.41 -31.35 -0.05
N LEU A 18 -11.68 -31.34 0.36
CA LEU A 18 -12.07 -30.93 1.72
C LEU A 18 -11.43 -31.81 2.81
N HIS A 19 -11.32 -33.12 2.58
CA HIS A 19 -10.65 -34.03 3.53
C HIS A 19 -9.16 -33.71 3.67
N ILE A 20 -8.47 -33.41 2.56
CA ILE A 20 -7.04 -33.01 2.60
C ILE A 20 -6.88 -31.67 3.33
N ILE A 21 -7.74 -30.69 3.04
CA ILE A 21 -7.75 -29.39 3.72
C ILE A 21 -8.00 -29.57 5.23
N ALA A 22 -8.98 -30.38 5.61
CA ALA A 22 -9.29 -30.68 7.01
C ALA A 22 -8.10 -31.33 7.72
N ARG A 23 -7.42 -32.28 7.08
CA ARG A 23 -6.22 -32.92 7.63
C ARG A 23 -5.04 -31.96 7.76
N ASN A 24 -4.91 -31.02 6.83
CA ASN A 24 -3.86 -30.02 6.90
C ASN A 24 -4.11 -29.06 8.07
N HIS A 25 -5.35 -28.60 8.23
CA HIS A 25 -5.77 -27.81 9.40
C HIS A 25 -5.54 -28.54 10.72
N GLU A 26 -5.79 -29.84 10.77
CA GLU A 26 -5.58 -30.63 11.99
C GLU A 26 -4.08 -30.77 12.34
N ARG A 27 -3.21 -30.90 11.33
CA ARG A 27 -1.76 -30.90 11.51
C ARG A 27 -1.25 -29.54 11.97
N GLU A 28 -1.67 -28.46 11.32
CA GLU A 28 -1.37 -27.08 11.71
C GLU A 28 -1.83 -26.81 13.16
N ALA A 29 -3.05 -27.21 13.52
CA ALA A 29 -3.57 -27.05 14.87
C ALA A 29 -2.77 -27.84 15.91
N ARG A 30 -2.28 -29.04 15.57
CA ARG A 30 -1.41 -29.82 16.44
C ARG A 30 -0.05 -29.15 16.64
N ILE A 31 0.55 -28.59 15.59
CA ILE A 31 1.81 -27.84 15.67
C ILE A 31 1.62 -26.59 16.54
N LEU A 32 0.55 -25.83 16.32
CA LEU A 32 0.21 -24.65 17.14
C LEU A 32 -0.11 -24.99 18.60
N LYS A 33 -0.58 -26.21 18.87
CA LYS A 33 -0.85 -26.71 20.23
C LYS A 33 0.42 -27.17 20.94
N SER A 34 1.44 -27.61 20.21
CA SER A 34 2.75 -27.95 20.80
C SER A 34 3.62 -26.75 21.13
N VAL A 35 3.27 -25.55 20.65
CA VAL A 35 4.00 -24.31 20.96
C VAL A 35 3.83 -23.99 22.44
N THR A 36 4.94 -23.80 23.14
CA THR A 36 4.99 -23.36 24.54
C THR A 36 4.39 -21.95 24.63
N ARG A 37 3.20 -21.84 25.25
CA ARG A 37 2.54 -20.56 25.47
C ARG A 37 2.88 -20.06 26.86
N VAL A 38 3.43 -18.85 26.91
CA VAL A 38 3.73 -18.15 28.15
C VAL A 38 2.82 -16.93 28.23
N ASN A 39 2.17 -16.72 29.38
CA ASN A 39 1.20 -15.64 29.57
C ASN A 39 1.81 -14.38 30.19
N ARG A 40 3.07 -14.43 30.63
CA ARG A 40 3.81 -13.33 31.28
C ARG A 40 5.21 -13.23 30.73
N LEU A 41 5.68 -12.02 30.48
CA LEU A 41 7.03 -11.76 29.98
C LEU A 41 8.12 -12.20 30.97
N ASN A 42 7.88 -12.06 32.28
CA ASN A 42 8.84 -12.51 33.30
C ASN A 42 9.09 -14.04 33.26
N ASP A 43 8.06 -14.83 32.96
CA ASP A 43 8.20 -16.29 32.82
C ASP A 43 8.96 -16.66 31.53
N LEU A 44 8.92 -15.79 30.51
CA LEU A 44 9.68 -15.95 29.27
C LEU A 44 11.17 -15.70 29.51
N ALA A 45 11.54 -14.70 30.31
CA ALA A 45 12.93 -14.43 30.68
C ALA A 45 13.60 -15.67 31.31
N GLN A 46 12.91 -16.35 32.23
CA GLN A 46 13.40 -17.57 32.87
C GLN A 46 13.63 -18.73 31.89
N LEU A 47 12.82 -18.81 30.83
CA LEU A 47 12.96 -19.84 29.79
C LEU A 47 14.14 -19.53 28.87
N LEU A 48 14.35 -18.26 28.52
CA LEU A 48 15.47 -17.82 27.70
C LEU A 48 16.82 -18.02 28.42
N ASP A 49 16.86 -17.82 29.73
CA ASP A 49 18.07 -18.10 30.54
C ASP A 49 18.46 -19.60 30.53
N ALA A 50 17.48 -20.48 30.30
CA ALA A 50 17.70 -21.93 30.24
C ALA A 50 18.08 -22.44 28.83
N GLU A 51 17.58 -21.80 27.76
CA GLU A 51 17.83 -22.19 26.37
C GLU A 51 18.82 -21.23 25.67
N ARG A 52 20.05 -21.70 25.42
CA ARG A 52 21.15 -20.92 24.79
C ARG A 52 21.05 -20.73 23.26
N LEU A 53 19.86 -20.84 22.66
CA LEU A 53 19.70 -20.78 21.21
C LEU A 53 18.76 -19.66 20.79
N PRO A 54 18.96 -19.06 19.61
CA PRO A 54 18.04 -18.06 19.08
C PRO A 54 16.65 -18.67 18.89
N LEU A 55 15.73 -18.26 19.75
CA LEU A 55 14.35 -18.73 19.76
C LEU A 55 13.48 -17.71 19.03
N VAL A 56 12.72 -18.18 18.03
CA VAL A 56 11.68 -17.38 17.42
C VAL A 56 10.49 -17.35 18.37
N VAL A 57 10.16 -16.15 18.86
CA VAL A 57 9.09 -15.92 19.83
C VAL A 57 8.06 -14.97 19.24
N THR A 58 6.83 -15.13 19.72
CA THR A 58 5.73 -14.19 19.47
C THR A 58 5.45 -13.47 20.78
N ILE A 59 5.67 -12.17 20.82
CA ILE A 59 5.46 -11.33 22.01
C ILE A 59 4.30 -10.39 21.74
N SER A 60 3.40 -10.25 22.70
CA SER A 60 2.31 -9.28 22.65
C SER A 60 2.37 -8.39 23.88
N GLY A 61 2.26 -7.08 23.70
CA GLY A 61 2.32 -6.12 24.79
C GLY A 61 1.88 -4.73 24.37
N LYS A 62 1.94 -3.79 25.32
CA LYS A 62 1.73 -2.36 25.03
C LYS A 62 3.06 -1.73 24.63
N VAL A 63 3.01 -0.91 23.60
CA VAL A 63 4.16 -0.13 23.14
C VAL A 63 4.47 0.97 24.16
N ALA A 64 5.70 1.00 24.66
CA ALA A 64 6.19 2.00 25.59
C ALA A 64 7.60 2.47 25.22
N SER A 65 7.96 3.67 25.67
CA SER A 65 9.27 4.29 25.42
C SER A 65 9.54 5.33 26.48
N GLU A 66 10.79 5.44 26.92
CA GLU A 66 11.24 6.47 27.87
C GLU A 66 11.23 7.86 27.25
N ASN A 67 11.57 7.96 25.96
CA ASN A 67 11.73 9.21 25.23
C ASN A 67 10.85 9.24 23.98
N PRO A 68 9.51 9.29 24.13
CA PRO A 68 8.60 9.23 23.01
C PRO A 68 8.65 10.49 22.14
N ILE A 69 8.45 10.32 20.84
CA ILE A 69 8.38 11.41 19.86
C ILE A 69 7.02 12.09 19.96
N ASN A 70 7.00 13.41 20.06
CA ASN A 70 5.78 14.19 19.98
C ASN A 70 5.44 14.47 18.50
N CYS A 71 4.25 14.06 18.07
CA CYS A 71 3.82 14.16 16.68
C CYS A 71 3.02 15.45 16.44
N GLU A 72 3.43 16.25 15.46
CA GLU A 72 2.82 17.57 15.21
C GLU A 72 1.43 17.47 14.58
N ILE A 73 1.19 16.49 13.70
CA ILE A 73 -0.07 16.39 12.95
C ILE A 73 -1.12 15.60 13.75
N THR A 74 -0.72 14.48 14.34
CA THR A 74 -1.59 13.63 15.16
C THR A 74 -1.79 14.15 16.58
N GLY A 75 -0.80 14.85 17.15
CA GLY A 75 -0.79 15.27 18.56
C GLY A 75 -0.56 14.11 19.53
N LEU A 76 -0.12 12.95 19.04
CA LEU A 76 0.12 11.75 19.84
C LEU A 76 1.60 11.62 20.20
N LYS A 77 1.86 10.95 21.32
CA LYS A 77 3.19 10.43 21.66
C LYS A 77 3.40 9.10 20.94
N SER A 78 4.46 8.95 20.19
CA SER A 78 4.73 7.76 19.38
C SER A 78 6.18 7.33 19.45
N VAL A 79 6.43 6.08 19.09
CA VAL A 79 7.78 5.49 19.08
C VAL A 79 8.39 5.46 17.69
N ILE A 80 7.56 5.35 16.66
CA ILE A 80 7.95 5.40 15.25
C ILE A 80 7.04 6.41 14.56
N VAL A 81 7.65 7.38 13.87
CA VAL A 81 6.96 8.38 13.05
C VAL A 81 7.50 8.35 11.64
N GLU A 82 6.62 8.12 10.67
CA GLU A 82 6.88 8.27 9.25
C GLU A 82 6.11 9.48 8.72
N GLU A 83 6.83 10.51 8.28
CA GLU A 83 6.28 11.70 7.64
C GLU A 83 6.53 11.64 6.13
N ARG A 84 5.45 11.64 5.34
CA ARG A 84 5.48 11.65 3.88
C ARG A 84 4.88 12.93 3.33
N VAL A 85 5.63 13.61 2.46
CA VAL A 85 5.12 14.76 1.71
C VAL A 85 4.93 14.37 0.26
N ASN A 86 3.70 14.45 -0.22
CA ASN A 86 3.33 14.14 -1.59
C ASN A 86 2.85 15.41 -2.30
N LYS A 87 3.36 15.68 -3.51
CA LYS A 87 2.80 16.67 -4.43
C LYS A 87 1.57 16.08 -5.11
N LEU A 88 0.43 16.75 -5.03
CA LEU A 88 -0.76 16.39 -5.80
C LEU A 88 -0.85 17.28 -7.04
N TYR A 89 -1.14 16.67 -8.18
CA TYR A 89 -1.35 17.37 -9.44
C TYR A 89 -2.33 16.62 -10.32
N LEU A 90 -3.08 17.36 -11.12
CA LEU A 90 -3.90 16.83 -12.20
C LEU A 90 -3.07 16.78 -13.48
N LYS A 91 -3.18 15.68 -14.23
CA LYS A 91 -2.59 15.56 -15.57
C LYS A 91 -3.73 15.46 -16.58
N LYS A 92 -3.64 16.17 -17.72
CA LYS A 92 -4.55 15.90 -18.83
C LYS A 92 -4.25 14.52 -19.43
N LYS A 93 -5.28 13.74 -19.75
CA LYS A 93 -5.09 12.60 -20.65
C LYS A 93 -4.65 13.14 -22.01
N GLU A 94 -3.55 12.60 -22.52
CA GLU A 94 -3.15 12.85 -23.90
C GLU A 94 -4.15 12.10 -24.76
N GLU A 95 -4.97 12.81 -25.52
CA GLU A 95 -5.80 12.20 -26.55
C GLU A 95 -4.85 11.58 -27.58
N GLU A 96 -4.87 10.26 -27.69
CA GLU A 96 -4.16 9.56 -28.75
C GLU A 96 -4.72 10.05 -30.08
N LYS A 97 -4.04 11.02 -30.71
CA LYS A 97 -4.36 11.46 -32.07
C LYS A 97 -4.35 10.24 -32.96
N CYS A 98 -5.52 9.86 -33.46
CA CYS A 98 -5.69 8.81 -34.46
C CYS A 98 -4.70 9.04 -35.60
N LYS A 99 -3.68 8.17 -35.71
CA LYS A 99 -2.63 8.18 -36.76
C LYS A 99 -3.16 7.86 -38.17
N CYS A 100 -4.46 7.96 -38.40
CA CYS A 100 -5.12 7.57 -39.66
C CYS A 100 -5.04 8.66 -40.73
N ALA A 101 -4.98 9.95 -40.36
CA ALA A 101 -5.25 11.04 -41.30
C ALA A 101 -4.09 11.44 -42.24
N ILE A 102 -2.86 10.95 -42.03
CA ILE A 102 -1.71 11.37 -42.85
C ILE A 102 -1.52 10.48 -44.11
N LYS A 103 -2.06 9.26 -44.13
CA LYS A 103 -1.84 8.33 -45.27
C LYS A 103 -2.67 8.63 -46.54
N GLN A 104 -3.66 9.51 -46.50
CA GLN A 104 -4.49 9.81 -47.68
C GLN A 104 -4.05 11.04 -48.49
N LYS A 105 -3.21 11.94 -47.95
CA LYS A 105 -2.79 13.15 -48.69
C LYS A 105 -1.69 12.90 -49.74
N GLU A 106 -0.95 11.79 -49.66
CA GLU A 106 0.04 11.44 -50.70
C GLU A 106 -0.56 10.67 -51.88
N LYS A 107 -1.73 10.03 -51.72
CA LYS A 107 -2.38 9.28 -52.82
C LYS A 107 -3.15 10.17 -53.81
N CYS A 108 -3.41 11.43 -53.48
CA CYS A 108 -4.15 12.36 -54.34
C CYS A 108 -3.26 13.33 -55.16
N LYS A 109 -1.95 13.05 -55.32
CA LYS A 109 -1.07 13.85 -56.20
C LYS A 109 -0.77 13.21 -57.57
N ARG A 110 -1.34 12.05 -57.88
CA ARG A 110 -1.20 11.37 -59.19
C ARG A 110 -2.55 10.91 -59.71
N ALA A 111 -3.41 11.85 -60.09
CA ALA A 111 -4.53 11.57 -60.99
C ALA A 111 -4.97 12.88 -61.67
N THR A 112 -4.93 12.87 -63.01
CA THR A 112 -5.22 14.00 -63.89
C THR A 112 -6.70 13.95 -64.30
N LYS A 113 -7.56 14.78 -63.65
CA LYS A 113 -8.94 15.23 -64.05
C LYS A 113 -10.04 14.17 -64.33
N PRO A 114 -11.34 14.55 -64.43
CA PRO A 114 -12.11 15.55 -63.67
C PRO A 114 -13.43 14.97 -63.08
N GLN A 115 -13.95 15.67 -62.06
CA GLN A 115 -15.37 15.79 -61.70
C GLN A 115 -16.23 14.50 -61.65
N LYS A 116 -16.28 13.88 -60.47
CA LYS A 116 -17.48 13.17 -60.01
C LYS A 116 -17.93 13.84 -58.71
N THR A 117 -19.19 14.26 -58.71
CA THR A 117 -19.94 14.74 -57.55
C THR A 117 -19.83 13.70 -56.44
N CYS A 118 -19.19 14.06 -55.34
CA CYS A 118 -19.31 13.28 -54.11
C CYS A 118 -20.64 13.70 -53.49
N ASN A 119 -21.61 12.80 -53.54
CA ASN A 119 -22.88 12.94 -52.83
C ASN A 119 -22.62 12.96 -51.32
N ASP A 120 -23.46 13.71 -50.63
CA ASP A 120 -23.60 13.78 -49.18
C ASP A 120 -23.80 12.39 -48.56
N ALA A 121 -22.71 11.75 -48.14
CA ALA A 121 -22.72 10.64 -47.20
C ALA A 121 -21.29 10.40 -46.73
N ASP A 122 -20.83 11.21 -45.76
CA ASP A 122 -19.85 10.82 -44.73
C ASP A 122 -19.67 12.00 -43.76
N TYR A 123 -20.79 12.47 -43.21
CA TYR A 123 -20.78 13.24 -41.97
C TYR A 123 -20.55 12.27 -40.81
N TRP A 124 -19.30 11.83 -40.64
CA TRP A 124 -18.85 11.43 -39.31
C TRP A 124 -18.41 12.71 -38.61
N THR A 125 -19.38 13.40 -38.00
CA THR A 125 -19.03 14.21 -36.82
C THR A 125 -18.49 13.24 -35.79
N LEU A 126 -17.17 13.17 -35.71
CA LEU A 126 -16.52 12.95 -34.43
C LEU A 126 -16.86 14.17 -33.56
N HIS A 127 -18.06 14.17 -32.98
CA HIS A 127 -18.24 14.77 -31.66
C HIS A 127 -17.54 13.86 -30.66
N SER A 128 -16.20 13.88 -30.67
CA SER A 128 -15.51 13.68 -29.40
C SER A 128 -15.59 15.03 -28.73
N GLU A 129 -16.58 15.22 -27.86
CA GLU A 129 -16.41 16.21 -26.80
C GLU A 129 -15.08 15.87 -26.14
N PRO A 130 -14.09 16.79 -26.10
CA PRO A 130 -12.91 16.57 -25.30
C PRO A 130 -13.43 16.60 -23.88
N SER A 131 -13.74 15.42 -23.32
CA SER A 131 -13.83 15.32 -21.88
C SER A 131 -12.47 15.79 -21.41
N ASP A 132 -12.41 16.98 -20.79
CA ASP A 132 -11.27 17.49 -20.06
C ASP A 132 -11.04 16.53 -18.87
N SER A 133 -10.62 15.30 -19.19
CA SER A 133 -10.53 14.17 -18.29
C SER A 133 -9.17 14.28 -17.62
N TRP A 134 -9.15 15.14 -16.61
CA TRP A 134 -8.03 15.28 -15.70
C TRP A 134 -7.92 14.03 -14.83
N THR A 135 -6.72 13.47 -14.71
CA THR A 135 -6.42 12.38 -13.76
C THR A 135 -5.65 12.91 -12.57
N LEU A 136 -6.04 12.51 -11.36
CA LEU A 136 -5.32 12.85 -10.15
C LEU A 136 -4.06 11.99 -10.02
N HIS A 137 -2.91 12.65 -9.88
CA HIS A 137 -1.64 12.02 -9.63
C HIS A 137 -1.02 12.56 -8.34
N SER A 138 -0.23 11.71 -7.68
CA SER A 138 0.62 12.09 -6.57
C SER A 138 2.08 11.74 -6.88
N LYS A 139 3.01 12.56 -6.40
CA LYS A 139 4.45 12.28 -6.44
C LYS A 139 5.03 12.51 -5.06
N SER A 140 5.68 11.51 -4.48
CA SER A 140 6.40 11.70 -3.22
C SER A 140 7.58 12.64 -3.44
N ILE A 141 7.65 13.68 -2.62
CA ILE A 141 8.75 14.65 -2.59
C ILE A 141 9.73 14.26 -1.49
N SER A 142 9.21 13.85 -0.33
CA SER A 142 10.02 13.44 0.80
C SER A 142 9.33 12.35 1.62
N CYS A 143 10.17 11.54 2.26
CA CYS A 143 9.79 10.53 3.24
C CYS A 143 10.84 10.59 4.34
N ASN A 144 10.47 11.06 5.52
CA ASN A 144 11.32 11.05 6.69
C ASN A 144 10.78 10.01 7.67
N THR A 145 11.65 9.26 8.31
CA THR A 145 11.24 8.33 9.35
C THR A 145 12.17 8.42 10.53
N LYS A 146 11.57 8.51 11.71
CA LYS A 146 12.27 8.58 12.98
C LYS A 146 11.74 7.45 13.86
N GLU A 147 12.66 6.82 14.57
CA GLU A 147 12.40 5.76 15.54
C GLU A 147 13.25 6.05 16.77
N VAL A 148 12.64 5.95 17.95
CA VAL A 148 13.31 6.04 19.25
C VAL A 148 13.33 4.66 19.88
N PRO A 149 14.26 4.35 20.80
CA PRO A 149 14.22 3.10 21.56
C PRO A 149 12.86 2.90 22.23
N TRP A 150 12.29 1.71 22.04
CA TRP A 150 10.97 1.35 22.57
C TRP A 150 10.93 -0.13 22.95
N TYR A 151 9.93 -0.47 23.75
CA TYR A 151 9.74 -1.80 24.30
C TYR A 151 8.27 -2.17 24.35
N LEU A 152 8.00 -3.46 24.49
CA LEU A 152 6.68 -4.00 24.80
C LEU A 152 6.59 -4.27 26.28
N ASP A 153 5.52 -3.78 26.90
CA ASP A 153 5.23 -3.93 28.32
C ASP A 153 3.91 -4.70 28.52
N ASP A 154 3.94 -5.76 29.31
CA ASP A 154 2.76 -6.54 29.69
C ASP A 154 2.30 -6.29 31.14
N GLY A 155 3.00 -5.40 31.85
CA GLY A 155 2.79 -5.06 33.26
C GLY A 155 3.57 -5.96 34.22
N THR A 156 4.22 -7.01 33.75
CA THR A 156 5.11 -7.87 34.55
C THR A 156 6.58 -7.63 34.23
N ASP A 157 6.90 -7.45 32.95
CA ASP A 157 8.25 -7.11 32.48
C ASP A 157 8.17 -6.36 31.15
N HIS A 158 9.33 -5.96 30.62
CA HIS A 158 9.46 -5.24 29.36
C HIS A 158 10.49 -5.89 28.44
N VAL A 159 10.18 -5.93 27.14
CA VAL A 159 11.09 -6.44 26.11
C VAL A 159 11.41 -5.37 25.09
N HIS A 160 12.69 -5.07 24.92
CA HIS A 160 13.15 -4.14 23.89
C HIS A 160 12.96 -4.73 22.50
N VAL A 161 12.37 -3.94 21.60
CA VAL A 161 12.18 -4.32 20.21
C VAL A 161 13.23 -3.63 19.35
N VAL A 162 13.95 -4.42 18.55
CA VAL A 162 14.96 -3.94 17.62
C VAL A 162 14.59 -4.37 16.21
N GLY A 163 14.84 -3.49 15.23
CA GLY A 163 14.66 -3.84 13.81
C GLY A 163 13.21 -3.90 13.34
N ALA A 164 12.26 -3.31 14.07
CA ALA A 164 10.84 -3.36 13.72
C ALA A 164 10.51 -2.86 12.30
N ARG A 165 11.28 -1.91 11.77
CA ARG A 165 11.11 -1.40 10.39
C ARG A 165 11.45 -2.42 9.30
N GLY A 166 12.26 -3.43 9.62
CA GLY A 166 12.56 -4.54 8.71
C GLY A 166 11.46 -5.61 8.71
N ALA A 167 10.49 -5.52 9.63
CA ALA A 167 9.44 -6.52 9.73
C ALA A 167 8.51 -6.49 8.50
N THR A 168 8.15 -7.68 8.05
CA THR A 168 7.13 -7.83 7.00
C THR A 168 5.76 -7.45 7.58
N ASP A 169 4.95 -6.74 6.79
CA ASP A 169 3.60 -6.31 7.18
C ASP A 169 3.56 -5.37 8.40
N PHE A 170 4.65 -4.64 8.66
CA PHE A 170 4.64 -3.59 9.68
C PHE A 170 3.65 -2.47 9.29
N GLY A 171 2.50 -2.47 9.96
CA GLY A 171 1.45 -1.47 9.79
C GLY A 171 1.50 -0.38 10.85
N TYR A 172 1.49 0.88 10.42
CA TYR A 172 1.27 2.01 11.33
C TYR A 172 -0.18 2.05 11.80
N THR A 173 -0.39 2.09 13.12
CA THR A 173 -1.73 2.04 13.71
C THR A 173 -2.52 3.33 13.51
N ALA A 174 -1.84 4.48 13.46
CA ALA A 174 -2.48 5.76 13.25
C ALA A 174 -1.90 6.47 12.02
N VAL A 175 -2.79 6.95 11.15
CA VAL A 175 -2.43 7.70 9.95
C VAL A 175 -3.26 8.97 9.91
N ARG A 176 -2.59 10.13 9.78
CA ARG A 176 -3.26 11.42 9.63
C ARG A 176 -2.63 12.19 8.49
N SER A 177 -3.44 12.94 7.74
CA SER A 177 -2.93 13.76 6.66
C SER A 177 -3.47 15.18 6.72
N LYS A 178 -2.60 16.14 6.44
CA LYS A 178 -2.94 17.54 6.26
C LYS A 178 -2.66 17.92 4.81
N PHE A 179 -3.65 18.48 4.15
CA PHE A 179 -3.47 19.03 2.80
C PHE A 179 -3.18 20.51 2.91
N ASP A 180 -2.17 20.94 2.16
CA ASP A 180 -1.74 22.32 2.04
C ASP A 180 -1.89 22.73 0.58
N GLU A 181 -2.95 23.49 0.30
CA GLU A 181 -3.28 24.00 -1.02
C GLU A 181 -2.27 25.08 -1.48
N SER A 182 -1.54 25.68 -0.53
CA SER A 182 -0.52 26.70 -0.74
C SER A 182 0.83 26.10 -1.15
N GLY A 183 0.90 25.45 -2.32
CA GLY A 183 2.15 24.97 -2.91
C GLY A 183 3.11 26.07 -3.44
N GLN A 184 2.92 27.35 -3.07
CA GLN A 184 3.67 28.47 -3.68
C GLN A 184 4.84 29.01 -2.86
N THR A 185 5.02 28.70 -1.56
CA THR A 185 5.86 29.59 -0.72
C THR A 185 7.17 29.04 -0.14
N LEU A 186 7.60 27.77 -0.30
CA LEU A 186 8.83 27.34 0.42
C LEU A 186 9.86 26.45 -0.29
N VAL A 187 9.83 26.29 -1.62
CA VAL A 187 11.04 25.94 -2.39
C VAL A 187 11.03 26.70 -3.71
N CYS A 188 11.68 27.87 -3.68
CA CYS A 188 12.15 28.56 -4.87
C CYS A 188 13.29 27.73 -5.48
N GLY A 189 13.10 27.30 -6.72
CA GLY A 189 14.14 26.64 -7.51
C GLY A 189 13.61 25.39 -8.19
N THR A 190 13.43 25.47 -9.50
CA THR A 190 13.46 24.33 -10.44
C THR A 190 12.09 23.71 -10.83
N LEU A 191 11.74 24.03 -12.07
CA LEU A 191 10.94 23.28 -13.05
C LEU A 191 9.44 23.57 -13.20
N ASP A 192 9.21 24.50 -14.13
CA ASP A 192 8.43 24.34 -15.34
C ASP A 192 6.93 24.04 -15.17
N SER A 193 6.19 25.11 -15.48
CA SER A 193 4.93 25.09 -16.20
C SER A 193 4.99 24.14 -17.41
N LEU A 194 4.88 22.84 -17.16
CA LEU A 194 4.46 21.89 -18.17
C LEU A 194 2.96 22.14 -18.37
N ARG A 195 2.59 22.67 -19.55
CA ARG A 195 1.22 23.04 -19.97
C ARG A 195 0.14 21.99 -19.67
N ASP A 196 0.52 20.76 -19.38
CA ASP A 196 -0.37 19.61 -19.20
C ASP A 196 -0.56 19.15 -17.74
N LYS A 197 0.04 19.85 -16.75
CA LYS A 197 -0.07 19.51 -15.33
C LYS A 197 -0.59 20.68 -14.49
N LYS A 198 -1.71 20.50 -13.81
CA LYS A 198 -2.25 21.46 -12.83
C LYS A 198 -1.90 21.03 -11.41
N ILE A 199 -1.04 21.77 -10.73
CA ILE A 199 -0.65 21.47 -9.33
C ILE A 199 -1.83 21.78 -8.41
N LEU A 200 -2.18 20.86 -7.52
CA LEU A 200 -3.24 21.03 -6.52
C LEU A 200 -2.68 21.47 -5.16
N GLY A 201 -1.50 20.99 -4.78
CA GLY A 201 -0.89 21.32 -3.50
C GLY A 201 -0.01 20.20 -2.96
N LEU A 202 0.30 20.28 -1.66
CA LEU A 202 1.10 19.30 -0.93
C LEU A 202 0.22 18.56 0.08
N LYS A 203 0.24 17.24 0.06
CA LYS A 203 -0.34 16.40 1.13
C LYS A 203 0.77 15.90 2.02
N ARG A 204 0.79 16.37 3.26
CA ARG A 204 1.62 15.82 4.33
C ARG A 204 0.83 14.70 5.00
N THR A 205 1.42 13.53 5.11
CA THR A 205 0.83 12.35 5.74
C THR A 205 1.78 11.89 6.83
N GLU A 206 1.31 11.85 8.06
CA GLU A 206 2.01 11.34 9.22
C GLU A 206 1.44 9.96 9.56
N ARG A 207 2.31 8.96 9.65
CA ARG A 207 1.97 7.59 10.07
C ARG A 207 2.75 7.28 11.34
N VAL A 208 2.08 6.81 12.37
CA VAL A 208 2.68 6.69 13.71
C VAL A 208 2.32 5.37 14.39
N LEU A 209 3.25 4.85 15.18
CA LEU A 209 3.00 3.80 16.17
C LEU A 209 2.89 4.47 17.55
N PRO A 210 1.67 4.72 18.06
CA PRO A 210 1.50 5.48 19.29
C PRO A 210 1.89 4.67 20.53
N VAL A 211 2.40 5.38 21.54
CA VAL A 211 2.62 4.81 22.87
C VAL A 211 1.28 4.38 23.46
N GLY A 212 1.27 3.21 24.09
CA GLY A 212 0.07 2.57 24.65
C GLY A 212 -0.72 1.73 23.65
N ALA A 213 -0.34 1.71 22.36
CA ALA A 213 -0.92 0.78 21.40
C ALA A 213 -0.57 -0.67 21.79
N PHE A 214 -1.54 -1.57 21.64
CA PHE A 214 -1.27 -2.99 21.72
C PHE A 214 -0.65 -3.47 20.40
N LEU A 215 0.45 -4.19 20.50
CA LEU A 215 1.17 -4.73 19.35
C LEU A 215 1.60 -6.16 19.65
N THR A 216 1.56 -6.99 18.61
CA THR A 216 2.13 -8.34 18.61
C THR A 216 3.28 -8.38 17.62
N VAL A 217 4.46 -8.79 18.07
CA VAL A 217 5.69 -8.89 17.28
C VAL A 217 6.12 -10.34 17.25
N VAL A 218 6.55 -10.81 16.07
CA VAL A 218 7.17 -12.11 15.89
C VAL A 218 8.62 -11.87 15.49
N GLY A 219 9.56 -12.46 16.23
CA GLY A 219 10.98 -12.22 16.00
C GLY A 219 11.86 -13.20 16.74
N GLU A 220 13.15 -13.13 16.46
CA GLU A 220 14.18 -13.88 17.16
C GLU A 220 14.62 -13.12 18.41
N VAL A 221 14.80 -13.84 19.51
CA VAL A 221 15.45 -13.27 20.71
C VAL A 221 16.96 -13.25 20.50
N ILE A 222 17.57 -12.09 20.72
CA ILE A 222 19.01 -11.83 20.57
C ILE A 222 19.70 -11.63 21.92
#